data_AF-A0A534VAI6-F1
#
_entry.id   AF-A0A534VAI6-F1
#
_cell.length_a   1.000
_cell.length_b   1.000
_cell.length_c   1.000
_cell.angle_alpha   90.00
_cell.angle_beta   90.00
_cell.angle_gamma   90.00
#
_symmetry.space_group_name_H-M   'P 1'
#
loop_
_entity.id
_entity.type
_entity.pdbx_description
1 polymer ?
#
loop_
_entity_poly.entity_id
_entity_poly.type
_entity_poly.pdbx_seq_one_letter_code
_entity_poly.pdbx_strand_id
1 'polypeptide(L)'
;MNLTTNKDLGGFLAQELIKQSEHDAAVTPMDTVLDAARAGKFSADQCFRLLARLWTLKRTMYYVYGGWAQGINLNEYPPSVAYLFGKQIYDESTHEMQFCDEILRRRWVRTQKQLFVHPYAQFGTATRTGSYIFCLRALANYPQNVRIAALNLGPKVIELAWTEKFAKTFPDEAIHALFHSQLAETRSHVLMGKFHVERFIHKEIDAELARRMCAEARRDYLFYLEESARFVLGMQEEKAGEISVSGDID
;
A
#
# COMPACT_ATOMS: atom_id res chain seq x y z
N MET A 1 -37.62 -22.53 -12.59
CA MET A 1 -36.62 -21.82 -11.76
C MET A 1 -35.26 -22.29 -12.26
N ASN A 2 -34.62 -21.51 -13.13
CA ASN A 2 -33.40 -21.93 -13.83
C ASN A 2 -32.19 -21.80 -12.90
N LEU A 3 -31.66 -22.95 -12.48
CA LEU A 3 -30.37 -23.12 -11.78
C LEU A 3 -29.24 -23.18 -12.81
N THR A 4 -28.99 -22.08 -13.51
CA THR A 4 -27.81 -21.93 -14.35
C THR A 4 -27.15 -20.59 -14.08
N THR A 5 -25.82 -20.63 -13.97
CA THR A 5 -24.84 -19.53 -13.82
C THR A 5 -24.66 -18.87 -12.43
N ASN A 6 -24.01 -19.57 -11.50
CA ASN A 6 -23.05 -18.92 -10.59
C ASN A 6 -21.75 -19.74 -10.54
N LYS A 7 -21.17 -19.95 -11.73
CA LYS A 7 -19.83 -20.54 -11.86
C LYS A 7 -18.83 -19.50 -11.36
N ASP A 8 -18.37 -19.69 -10.13
CA ASP A 8 -17.18 -19.07 -9.53
C ASP A 8 -17.07 -17.54 -9.67
N LEU A 9 -18.08 -16.80 -9.20
CA LEU A 9 -18.04 -15.33 -9.12
C LEU A 9 -16.79 -14.84 -8.37
N GLY A 10 -16.44 -15.48 -7.26
CA GLY A 10 -15.27 -15.15 -6.45
C GLY A 10 -13.96 -15.34 -7.23
N GLY A 11 -13.74 -16.50 -7.85
CA GLY A 11 -12.55 -16.75 -8.66
C GLY A 11 -12.43 -15.82 -9.86
N PHE A 12 -13.54 -15.52 -10.55
CA PHE A 12 -13.54 -14.53 -11.63
C PHE A 12 -13.15 -13.14 -11.12
N LEU A 13 -13.78 -12.67 -10.04
CA LEU A 13 -13.51 -11.36 -9.46
C LEU A 13 -12.06 -11.26 -8.95
N ALA A 14 -11.54 -12.29 -8.28
CA ALA A 14 -10.16 -12.28 -7.79
C ALA A 14 -9.16 -12.11 -8.94
N GLN A 15 -9.36 -12.84 -10.05
CA GLN A 15 -8.53 -12.70 -11.25
C GLN A 15 -8.68 -11.32 -11.90
N GLU A 16 -9.91 -10.80 -11.98
CA GLU A 16 -10.20 -9.47 -12.52
C GLU A 16 -9.44 -8.39 -11.74
N LEU A 17 -9.55 -8.38 -10.41
CA LEU A 17 -8.91 -7.39 -9.55
C LEU A 17 -7.39 -7.48 -9.59
N ILE A 18 -6.82 -8.69 -9.57
CA ILE A 18 -5.37 -8.90 -9.68
C ILE A 18 -4.86 -8.35 -11.01
N LYS A 19 -5.51 -8.69 -12.14
CA LYS A 19 -5.07 -8.24 -13.47
C LYS A 19 -5.11 -6.72 -13.61
N GLN A 20 -6.14 -6.07 -13.06
CA GLN A 20 -6.20 -4.61 -13.05
C GLN A 20 -5.05 -4.00 -12.26
N SER A 21 -4.74 -4.54 -11.08
CA SER A 21 -3.64 -4.07 -10.27
C SER A 21 -2.27 -4.36 -10.89
N GLU A 22 -2.09 -5.51 -11.53
CA GLU A 22 -0.88 -5.85 -12.28
C GLU A 22 -0.67 -4.89 -13.48
N HIS A 23 -1.76 -4.51 -14.16
CA HIS A 23 -1.72 -3.51 -15.21
C HIS A 23 -1.25 -2.14 -14.66
N ASP A 24 -1.87 -1.68 -13.57
CA ASP A 24 -1.50 -0.44 -12.88
C ASP A 24 -0.05 -0.49 -12.32
N ALA A 25 0.45 -1.69 -12.00
CA ALA A 25 1.78 -1.92 -11.44
C ALA A 25 2.89 -2.08 -12.49
N ALA A 26 2.56 -2.18 -13.78
CA ALA A 26 3.53 -2.40 -14.84
C ALA A 26 4.61 -1.31 -14.83
N VAL A 27 4.18 -0.05 -14.68
CA VAL A 27 5.04 1.12 -14.50
C VAL A 27 4.48 1.97 -13.36
N THR A 28 5.30 2.20 -12.35
CA THR A 28 4.97 2.97 -11.15
C THR A 28 5.97 4.11 -10.96
N PRO A 29 5.63 5.16 -10.19
CA PRO A 29 6.59 6.21 -9.84
C PRO A 29 7.87 5.71 -9.14
N MET A 30 7.82 4.53 -8.51
CA MET A 30 8.98 3.91 -7.88
C MET A 30 10.01 3.42 -8.90
N ASP A 31 9.62 3.17 -10.15
CA ASP A 31 10.56 2.85 -11.23
C ASP A 31 11.52 4.01 -11.48
N THR A 32 11.04 5.26 -11.42
CA THR A 32 11.89 6.45 -11.56
C THR A 32 12.90 6.57 -10.41
N VAL A 33 12.50 6.21 -9.19
CA VAL A 33 13.40 6.15 -8.02
C VAL A 33 14.48 5.09 -8.23
N LEU A 34 14.09 3.90 -8.69
CA LEU A 34 15.00 2.81 -8.98
C LEU A 34 15.97 3.16 -10.12
N ASP A 35 15.50 3.83 -11.17
CA ASP A 35 16.34 4.26 -12.29
C ASP A 35 17.34 5.34 -11.86
N ALA A 36 16.95 6.28 -11.01
CA ALA A 36 17.88 7.23 -10.40
C ALA A 36 18.95 6.51 -9.57
N ALA A 37 18.57 5.47 -8.82
CA ALA A 37 19.51 4.63 -8.06
C ALA A 37 20.50 3.90 -8.98
N ARG A 38 20.01 3.22 -10.03
CA ARG A 38 20.84 2.51 -11.00
C ARG A 38 21.77 3.44 -11.78
N ALA A 39 21.34 4.67 -12.05
CA ALA A 39 22.17 5.68 -12.71
C ALA A 39 23.28 6.26 -11.80
N GLY A 40 23.39 5.80 -10.55
CA GLY A 40 24.34 6.35 -9.56
C GLY A 40 24.01 7.77 -9.12
N LYS A 41 22.78 8.26 -9.40
CA LYS A 41 22.31 9.61 -9.08
C LYS A 41 21.51 9.66 -7.77
N PHE A 42 21.60 8.61 -6.95
CA PHE A 42 20.83 8.46 -5.73
C PHE A 42 21.71 8.62 -4.50
N SER A 43 21.56 9.76 -3.84
CA SER A 43 22.38 10.13 -2.68
C SER A 43 21.91 9.46 -1.40
N ALA A 44 22.76 9.51 -0.36
CA ALA A 44 22.39 9.04 0.97
C ALA A 44 21.17 9.79 1.55
N ASP A 45 21.02 11.09 1.25
CA ASP A 45 19.84 11.88 1.67
C ASP A 45 18.56 11.37 0.98
N GLN A 46 18.63 11.07 -0.31
CA GLN A 46 17.48 10.53 -1.05
C GLN A 46 17.09 9.13 -0.57
N CYS A 47 18.09 8.31 -0.19
CA CYS A 47 17.85 7.03 0.46
C CYS A 47 17.16 7.22 1.82
N PHE A 48 17.58 8.21 2.61
CA PHE A 48 16.92 8.52 3.88
C PHE A 48 15.47 8.96 3.66
N ARG A 49 15.22 9.85 2.70
CA ARG A 49 13.86 10.26 2.32
C ARG A 49 12.99 9.06 1.97
N LEU A 50 13.51 8.13 1.18
CA LEU A 50 12.78 6.93 0.76
C LEU A 50 12.39 6.08 1.96
N LEU A 51 13.36 5.71 2.80
CA LEU A 51 13.08 4.85 3.96
C LEU A 51 12.18 5.56 4.98
N ALA A 52 12.36 6.86 5.21
CA ALA A 52 11.52 7.62 6.12
C ALA A 52 10.06 7.66 5.64
N ARG A 53 9.81 7.83 4.34
CA ARG A 53 8.46 7.84 3.77
C ARG A 53 7.78 6.48 3.82
N LEU A 54 8.51 5.41 3.54
CA LEU A 54 7.99 4.05 3.67
C LEU A 54 7.71 3.70 5.13
N TRP A 55 8.60 4.11 6.04
CA TRP A 55 8.40 3.98 7.49
C TRP A 55 7.14 4.70 7.96
N THR A 56 6.95 5.96 7.56
CA THR A 56 5.74 6.74 7.91
C THR A 56 4.47 6.07 7.40
N LEU A 57 4.48 5.52 6.18
CA LEU A 57 3.33 4.80 5.65
C LEU A 57 3.02 3.56 6.50
N LYS A 58 4.00 2.66 6.69
CA LYS A 58 3.81 1.39 7.44
C LYS A 58 3.33 1.64 8.86
N ARG A 59 3.94 2.60 9.55
CA ARG A 59 3.52 3.04 10.88
C ARG A 59 2.06 3.48 10.91
N THR A 60 1.63 4.23 9.90
CA THR A 60 0.25 4.71 9.85
C THR A 60 -0.73 3.59 9.51
N MET A 61 -0.35 2.68 8.62
CA MET A 61 -1.14 1.49 8.27
C MET A 61 -1.39 0.60 9.49
N TYR A 62 -0.41 0.41 10.37
CA TYR A 62 -0.57 -0.32 11.63
C TYR A 62 -1.73 0.24 12.47
N TYR A 63 -1.80 1.57 12.64
CA TYR A 63 -2.91 2.21 13.37
C TYR A 63 -4.26 2.04 12.67
N VAL A 64 -4.30 2.07 11.34
CA VAL A 64 -5.53 1.84 10.58
C VAL A 64 -6.03 0.41 10.76
N TYR A 65 -5.14 -0.57 10.62
CA TYR A 65 -5.51 -1.99 10.74
C TYR A 65 -5.91 -2.37 12.16
N GLY A 66 -5.27 -1.80 13.18
CA GLY A 66 -5.70 -1.95 14.57
C GLY A 66 -7.16 -1.52 14.78
N GLY A 67 -7.62 -0.47 14.08
CA GLY A 67 -9.01 -0.04 14.09
C GLY A 67 -9.96 -0.99 13.35
N TRP A 68 -9.51 -1.66 12.27
CA TRP A 68 -10.34 -2.62 11.52
C TRP A 68 -10.67 -3.87 12.33
N ALA A 69 -9.74 -4.32 13.18
CA ALA A 69 -9.91 -5.50 14.03
C ALA A 69 -10.93 -5.27 15.16
N GLN A 70 -11.11 -4.04 15.64
CA GLN A 70 -12.09 -3.70 16.68
C GLN A 70 -13.54 -3.89 16.25
N GLY A 71 -13.81 -3.99 14.94
CA GLY A 71 -15.14 -4.29 14.40
C GLY A 71 -15.37 -5.78 14.03
N ILE A 72 -14.41 -6.67 14.30
CA ILE A 72 -14.57 -8.12 14.03
C ILE A 72 -15.09 -8.78 15.31
N ASN A 73 -16.40 -9.02 15.38
CA ASN A 73 -16.97 -9.80 16.48
C ASN A 73 -16.52 -11.27 16.37
N LEU A 74 -16.08 -11.86 17.48
CA LEU A 74 -15.55 -13.24 17.58
C LEU A 74 -16.46 -14.35 17.01
N ASN A 75 -17.75 -14.05 16.81
CA ASN A 75 -18.75 -14.99 16.30
C ASN A 75 -19.27 -14.69 14.88
N GLU A 76 -18.80 -13.61 14.23
CA GLU A 76 -19.32 -13.20 12.91
C GLU A 76 -18.52 -13.78 11.73
N TYR A 77 -17.27 -14.20 11.95
CA TYR A 77 -16.37 -14.60 10.86
C TYR A 77 -15.60 -15.89 11.19
N PRO A 78 -15.21 -16.68 10.17
CA PRO A 78 -14.36 -17.85 10.40
C PRO A 78 -13.05 -17.47 11.09
N PRO A 79 -12.53 -18.27 12.03
CA PRO A 79 -11.26 -18.00 12.73
C PRO A 79 -10.07 -17.75 11.80
N SER A 80 -10.11 -18.31 10.58
CA SER A 80 -9.09 -18.08 9.55
C SER A 80 -8.97 -16.61 9.15
N VAL A 81 -10.08 -15.85 9.14
CA VAL A 81 -10.09 -14.42 8.82
C VAL A 81 -9.30 -13.63 9.85
N ALA A 82 -9.60 -13.85 11.14
CA ALA A 82 -8.95 -13.16 12.24
C ALA A 82 -7.44 -13.49 12.29
N TYR A 83 -7.10 -14.77 12.10
CA TYR A 83 -5.71 -15.21 12.03
C TYR A 83 -4.94 -14.55 10.88
N LEU A 84 -5.51 -14.58 9.68
CA LEU A 84 -4.90 -14.01 8.48
C LEU A 84 -4.69 -12.50 8.63
N PHE A 85 -5.70 -11.77 9.10
CA PHE A 85 -5.56 -10.33 9.31
C PHE A 85 -4.55 -9.99 10.43
N GLY A 86 -4.53 -10.77 11.52
CA GLY A 86 -3.52 -10.65 12.57
C GLY A 86 -2.09 -10.87 12.06
N LYS A 87 -1.89 -11.86 11.18
CA LYS A 87 -0.59 -12.09 10.52
C LYS A 87 -0.17 -10.88 9.66
N GLN A 88 -1.08 -10.31 8.89
CA GLN A 88 -0.77 -9.12 8.09
C GLN A 88 -0.40 -7.92 8.96
N ILE A 89 -1.09 -7.68 10.07
CA ILE A 89 -0.72 -6.61 11.02
C ILE A 89 0.70 -6.81 11.57
N TYR A 90 1.03 -8.05 11.95
CA TYR A 90 2.37 -8.39 12.42
C TYR A 90 3.42 -8.09 11.34
N ASP A 91 3.19 -8.52 10.10
CA ASP A 91 4.12 -8.34 8.99
C ASP A 91 4.37 -6.86 8.67
N GLU A 92 3.32 -6.02 8.62
CA GLU A 92 3.51 -4.58 8.40
C GLU A 92 4.32 -3.93 9.52
N SER A 93 4.13 -4.36 10.77
CA SER A 93 4.88 -3.86 11.92
C SER A 93 6.34 -4.29 11.83
N THR A 94 6.62 -5.52 11.39
CA THR A 94 7.97 -5.96 11.08
C THR A 94 8.61 -5.12 9.97
N HIS A 95 7.88 -4.81 8.90
CA HIS A 95 8.39 -3.95 7.81
C HIS A 95 8.69 -2.54 8.30
N GLU A 96 7.81 -1.96 9.12
CA GLU A 96 8.06 -0.67 9.78
C GLU A 96 9.38 -0.71 10.55
N MET A 97 9.57 -1.72 11.40
CA MET A 97 10.78 -1.82 12.22
C MET A 97 12.04 -2.01 11.38
N GLN A 98 11.99 -2.80 10.31
CA GLN A 98 13.12 -2.98 9.39
C GLN A 98 13.55 -1.65 8.74
N PHE A 99 12.61 -0.81 8.32
CA PHE A 99 12.95 0.53 7.80
C PHE A 99 13.60 1.40 8.87
N CYS A 100 13.07 1.39 10.10
CA CYS A 100 13.63 2.13 11.22
C CYS A 100 15.04 1.66 11.55
N ASP A 101 15.27 0.35 11.65
CA ASP A 101 16.56 -0.24 11.98
C ASP A 101 17.62 0.13 10.95
N GLU A 102 17.28 0.10 9.66
CA GLU A 102 18.20 0.50 8.59
C GLU A 102 18.56 2.00 8.67
N ILE A 103 17.59 2.86 8.96
CA ILE A 103 17.83 4.30 9.18
C ILE A 103 18.78 4.53 10.37
N LEU A 104 18.59 3.81 11.47
CA LEU A 104 19.42 3.89 12.66
C LEU A 104 20.83 3.34 12.42
N ARG A 105 20.94 2.22 11.70
CA ARG A 105 22.21 1.59 11.31
C ARG A 105 23.07 2.53 10.49
N ARG A 106 22.46 3.29 9.58
CA ARG A 106 23.12 4.34 8.78
C ARG A 106 23.42 5.62 9.55
N ARG A 107 22.92 5.73 10.79
CA ARG A 107 23.11 6.88 11.69
C ARG A 107 22.57 8.20 11.13
N TRP A 108 21.56 8.16 10.26
CA TRP A 108 20.87 9.37 9.82
C TRP A 108 20.12 10.05 10.97
N VAL A 109 19.64 9.24 11.92
CA VAL A 109 19.21 9.67 13.26
C VAL A 109 19.74 8.66 14.28
N ARG A 110 19.82 9.05 15.57
CA ARG A 110 20.38 8.19 16.63
C ARG A 110 19.35 7.36 17.36
N THR A 111 18.09 7.81 17.38
CA THR A 111 17.01 7.12 18.10
C THR A 111 15.71 7.18 17.30
N GLN A 112 14.82 6.22 17.55
CA GLN A 112 13.47 6.24 16.96
C GLN A 112 12.71 7.52 17.33
N LYS A 113 12.88 8.04 18.56
CA LYS A 113 12.30 9.32 18.99
C LYS A 113 12.73 10.48 18.08
N GLN A 114 13.99 10.49 17.63
CA GLN A 114 14.46 11.49 16.67
C GLN A 114 13.85 11.28 15.28
N LEU A 115 13.67 10.03 14.83
CA LEU A 115 12.97 9.73 13.58
C LEU A 115 11.55 10.28 13.60
N PHE A 116 10.80 10.08 14.69
CA PHE A 116 9.42 10.56 14.84
C PHE A 116 9.25 12.08 14.61
N VAL A 117 10.24 12.88 15.00
CA VAL A 117 10.19 14.34 14.85
C VAL A 117 10.90 14.82 13.59
N HIS A 118 11.59 13.94 12.87
CA HIS A 118 12.38 14.30 11.70
C HIS A 118 11.46 14.74 10.55
N PRO A 119 11.75 15.84 9.82
CA PRO A 119 10.89 16.36 8.75
C PRO A 119 10.51 15.31 7.69
N TYR A 120 11.42 14.40 7.34
CA TYR A 120 11.16 13.36 6.33
C TYR A 120 10.17 12.28 6.77
N ALA A 121 9.91 12.16 8.08
CA ALA A 121 9.11 11.09 8.67
C ALA A 121 7.76 11.60 9.21
N GLN A 122 7.47 12.90 9.04
CA GLN A 122 6.21 13.49 9.49
C GLN A 122 5.06 13.08 8.58
N PHE A 123 3.90 12.85 9.20
CA PHE A 123 2.63 12.63 8.50
C PHE A 123 1.90 13.95 8.32
N GLY A 124 1.54 14.29 7.08
CA GLY A 124 0.72 15.46 6.75
C GLY A 124 -0.69 15.04 6.36
N THR A 125 -1.71 15.71 6.90
CA THR A 125 -3.13 15.38 6.62
C THR A 125 -3.60 15.87 5.25
N ALA A 126 -3.11 17.02 4.78
CA ALA A 126 -3.40 17.58 3.46
C ALA A 126 -2.37 17.12 2.41
N THR A 127 -2.14 15.81 2.33
CA THR A 127 -1.18 15.18 1.40
C THR A 127 -1.83 13.98 0.72
N ARG A 128 -1.26 13.51 -0.40
CA ARG A 128 -1.71 12.28 -1.06
C ARG A 128 -1.52 11.06 -0.15
N THR A 129 -0.51 11.07 0.71
CA THR A 129 -0.37 10.10 1.80
C THR A 129 -1.53 10.15 2.78
N GLY A 130 -1.92 11.37 3.18
CA GLY A 130 -3.10 11.58 4.02
C GLY A 130 -4.36 11.00 3.38
N SER A 131 -4.60 11.31 2.11
CA SER A 131 -5.74 10.78 1.35
C SER A 131 -5.75 9.26 1.30
N TYR A 132 -4.61 8.61 1.02
CA TYR A 132 -4.52 7.15 1.03
C TYR A 132 -4.83 6.56 2.42
N ILE A 133 -4.27 7.14 3.48
CA ILE A 133 -4.58 6.71 4.85
C ILE A 133 -6.07 6.89 5.18
N PHE A 134 -6.70 7.99 4.77
CA PHE A 134 -8.14 8.19 4.96
C PHE A 134 -8.98 7.21 4.15
N CYS A 135 -8.56 6.86 2.94
CA CYS A 135 -9.17 5.80 2.14
C CYS A 135 -9.15 4.46 2.90
N LEU A 136 -7.99 4.06 3.44
CA LEU A 136 -7.87 2.86 4.27
C LEU A 136 -8.74 2.95 5.53
N ARG A 137 -8.84 4.11 6.19
CA ARG A 137 -9.75 4.26 7.34
C ARG A 137 -11.21 4.12 6.93
N ALA A 138 -11.60 4.66 5.78
CA ALA A 138 -12.96 4.57 5.26
C ALA A 138 -13.35 3.13 4.91
N LEU A 139 -12.42 2.31 4.42
CA LEU A 139 -12.63 0.89 4.15
C LEU A 139 -13.08 0.09 5.40
N ALA A 140 -12.83 0.59 6.61
CA ALA A 140 -13.32 -0.03 7.85
C ALA A 140 -14.85 -0.13 7.89
N ASN A 141 -15.57 0.75 7.19
CA ASN A 141 -17.04 0.78 7.14
C ASN A 141 -17.64 -0.26 6.18
N TYR A 142 -16.81 -0.96 5.41
CA TYR A 142 -17.26 -1.99 4.49
C TYR A 142 -17.14 -3.39 5.13
N PRO A 143 -17.97 -4.35 4.69
CA PRO A 143 -17.83 -5.75 5.06
C PRO A 143 -16.39 -6.26 4.86
N GLN A 144 -15.98 -7.18 5.71
CA GLN A 144 -14.60 -7.66 5.78
C GLN A 144 -14.09 -8.24 4.44
N ASN A 145 -14.93 -8.99 3.73
CA ASN A 145 -14.64 -9.52 2.40
C ASN A 145 -14.35 -8.41 1.38
N VAL A 146 -15.11 -7.31 1.40
CA VAL A 146 -14.94 -6.15 0.51
C VAL A 146 -13.66 -5.39 0.84
N ARG A 147 -13.42 -5.04 2.11
CA ARG A 147 -12.23 -4.25 2.49
C ARG A 147 -10.92 -5.03 2.32
N ILE A 148 -10.90 -6.33 2.62
CA ILE A 148 -9.72 -7.18 2.37
C ILE A 148 -9.49 -7.31 0.87
N ALA A 149 -10.54 -7.48 0.06
CA ALA A 149 -10.39 -7.49 -1.40
C ALA A 149 -9.78 -6.18 -1.91
N ALA A 150 -10.31 -5.04 -1.46
CA ALA A 150 -9.87 -3.71 -1.89
C ALA A 150 -8.39 -3.45 -1.57
N LEU A 151 -7.94 -3.81 -0.37
CA LEU A 151 -6.55 -3.63 0.06
C LEU A 151 -5.60 -4.65 -0.58
N ASN A 152 -5.92 -5.94 -0.45
CA ASN A 152 -4.97 -7.02 -0.73
C ASN A 152 -4.89 -7.37 -2.22
N LEU A 153 -5.97 -7.16 -2.98
CA LEU A 153 -5.95 -7.33 -4.43
C LEU A 153 -5.77 -6.01 -5.19
N GLY A 154 -5.76 -4.88 -4.49
CA GLY A 154 -5.46 -3.55 -5.02
C GLY A 154 -4.03 -3.13 -4.68
N PRO A 155 -3.84 -2.21 -3.71
CA PRO A 155 -2.53 -1.69 -3.31
C PRO A 155 -1.45 -2.74 -3.09
N LYS A 156 -1.76 -3.88 -2.44
CA LYS A 156 -0.74 -4.91 -2.15
C LYS A 156 -0.17 -5.61 -3.39
N VAL A 157 -0.96 -5.71 -4.47
CA VAL A 157 -0.46 -6.23 -5.75
C VAL A 157 0.53 -5.23 -6.36
N ILE A 158 0.20 -3.94 -6.31
CA ILE A 158 1.10 -2.87 -6.77
C ILE A 158 2.36 -2.82 -5.90
N GLU A 159 2.20 -2.91 -4.58
CA GLU A 159 3.30 -2.94 -3.61
C GLU A 159 4.28 -4.09 -3.89
N LEU A 160 3.75 -5.29 -4.09
CA LEU A 160 4.55 -6.46 -4.43
C LEU A 160 5.38 -6.20 -5.70
N ALA A 161 4.75 -5.71 -6.76
CA ALA A 161 5.39 -5.53 -8.05
C ALA A 161 6.59 -4.57 -8.01
N TRP A 162 6.45 -3.39 -7.40
CA TRP A 162 7.59 -2.46 -7.31
C TRP A 162 8.63 -2.94 -6.30
N THR A 163 8.22 -3.60 -5.21
CA THR A 163 9.15 -4.17 -4.22
C THR A 163 9.99 -5.28 -4.83
N GLU A 164 9.43 -6.13 -5.69
CA GLU A 164 10.17 -7.15 -6.44
C GLU A 164 11.26 -6.54 -7.34
N LYS A 165 10.98 -5.40 -7.98
CA LYS A 165 11.99 -4.68 -8.79
C LYS A 165 13.14 -4.17 -7.91
N PHE A 166 12.84 -3.58 -6.75
CA PHE A 166 13.84 -3.10 -5.79
C PHE A 166 14.66 -4.26 -5.24
N ALA A 167 13.99 -5.33 -4.80
CA ALA A 167 14.58 -6.56 -4.30
C ALA A 167 15.37 -7.37 -5.34
N LYS A 168 15.34 -6.99 -6.62
CA LYS A 168 16.13 -7.64 -7.67
C LYS A 168 17.30 -6.78 -8.14
N THR A 169 17.17 -5.46 -8.07
CA THR A 169 18.02 -4.56 -8.86
C THR A 169 18.38 -3.24 -8.21
N PHE A 170 17.99 -3.00 -6.96
CA PHE A 170 18.44 -1.82 -6.24
C PHE A 170 19.97 -1.93 -5.98
N PRO A 171 20.79 -0.93 -6.35
CA PRO A 171 22.25 -1.08 -6.28
C PRO A 171 22.85 -1.15 -4.87
N ASP A 172 22.20 -0.51 -3.89
CA ASP A 172 22.63 -0.56 -2.50
C ASP A 172 22.25 -1.92 -1.89
N GLU A 173 23.26 -2.73 -1.54
CA GLU A 173 23.10 -4.11 -1.08
C GLU A 173 22.21 -4.23 0.16
N ALA A 174 22.29 -3.29 1.10
CA ALA A 174 21.47 -3.33 2.31
C ALA A 174 20.01 -2.99 2.01
N ILE A 175 19.77 -2.03 1.10
CA ILE A 175 18.42 -1.69 0.65
C ILE A 175 17.81 -2.84 -0.16
N HIS A 176 18.59 -3.45 -1.04
CA HIS A 176 18.23 -4.64 -1.79
C HIS A 176 17.82 -5.79 -0.85
N ALA A 177 18.65 -6.11 0.15
CA ALA A 177 18.37 -7.16 1.12
C ALA A 177 17.13 -6.87 1.97
N LEU A 178 16.93 -5.61 2.35
CA LEU A 178 15.75 -5.16 3.09
C LEU A 178 14.47 -5.48 2.31
N PHE A 179 14.36 -5.03 1.06
CA PHE A 179 13.17 -5.30 0.24
C PHE A 179 13.01 -6.78 -0.09
N HIS A 180 14.11 -7.51 -0.29
CA HIS A 180 14.06 -8.95 -0.50
C HIS A 180 13.43 -9.70 0.68
N SER A 181 13.73 -9.29 1.92
CA SER A 181 13.18 -9.90 3.12
C SER A 181 11.65 -9.78 3.25
N GLN A 182 11.05 -8.79 2.58
CA GLN A 182 9.61 -8.47 2.68
C GLN A 182 8.76 -9.19 1.61
N LEU A 183 9.39 -9.80 0.60
CA LEU A 183 8.68 -10.35 -0.57
C LEU A 183 7.73 -11.49 -0.22
N ALA A 184 8.16 -12.42 0.63
CA ALA A 184 7.35 -13.58 0.98
C ALA A 184 6.06 -13.16 1.71
N GLU A 185 6.18 -12.18 2.60
CA GLU A 185 5.06 -11.64 3.39
C GLU A 185 4.12 -10.83 2.50
N THR A 186 4.65 -9.93 1.67
CA THR A 186 3.84 -9.12 0.74
C THR A 186 3.09 -10.01 -0.26
N ARG A 187 3.74 -11.05 -0.78
CA ARG A 187 3.08 -12.05 -1.64
C ARG A 187 2.00 -12.84 -0.90
N SER A 188 2.26 -13.20 0.36
CA SER A 188 1.24 -13.84 1.20
C SER A 188 0.00 -12.94 1.35
N HIS A 189 0.17 -11.62 1.50
CA HIS A 189 -0.97 -10.70 1.60
C HIS A 189 -1.83 -10.72 0.33
N VAL A 190 -1.23 -10.76 -0.85
CA VAL A 190 -1.97 -10.90 -2.13
C VAL A 190 -2.74 -12.23 -2.16
N LEU A 191 -2.09 -13.34 -1.79
CA LEU A 191 -2.73 -14.65 -1.74
C LEU A 191 -3.88 -14.71 -0.73
N MET A 192 -3.75 -14.01 0.40
CA MET A 192 -4.81 -13.87 1.38
C MET A 192 -6.01 -13.12 0.84
N GLY A 193 -5.78 -12.06 0.04
CA GLY A 193 -6.83 -11.33 -0.67
C GLY A 193 -7.58 -12.22 -1.66
N LYS A 194 -6.84 -13.02 -2.42
CA LYS A 194 -7.40 -13.97 -3.38
C LYS A 194 -8.27 -15.01 -2.68
N PHE A 195 -7.72 -15.65 -1.65
CA PHE A 195 -8.46 -16.61 -0.82
C PHE A 195 -9.74 -16.00 -0.26
N HIS A 196 -9.69 -14.75 0.23
CA HIS A 196 -10.84 -14.07 0.78
C HIS A 196 -11.95 -13.84 -0.25
N VAL A 197 -11.59 -13.35 -1.43
CA VAL A 197 -12.55 -13.09 -2.50
C VAL A 197 -13.19 -14.39 -2.98
N GLU A 198 -12.38 -15.41 -3.25
CA GLU A 198 -12.85 -16.73 -3.69
C GLU A 198 -13.78 -17.38 -2.67
N ARG A 199 -13.49 -17.21 -1.38
CA ARG A 199 -14.21 -17.90 -0.31
C ARG A 199 -15.43 -17.16 0.22
N PHE A 200 -15.44 -15.83 0.17
CA PHE A 200 -16.43 -15.02 0.90
C PHE A 200 -17.20 -14.02 0.04
N ILE A 201 -16.90 -13.87 -1.25
CA ILE A 201 -17.71 -13.07 -2.16
C ILE A 201 -18.61 -13.99 -2.99
N HIS A 202 -19.89 -13.98 -2.64
CA HIS A 202 -20.93 -14.79 -3.31
C HIS A 202 -22.08 -13.96 -3.88
N LYS A 203 -22.19 -12.69 -3.46
CA LYS A 203 -23.24 -11.77 -3.88
C LYS A 203 -22.68 -10.78 -4.90
N GLU A 204 -23.47 -10.45 -5.91
CA GLU A 204 -23.09 -9.49 -6.95
C GLU A 204 -22.82 -8.10 -6.35
N ILE A 205 -23.61 -7.68 -5.36
CA ILE A 205 -23.40 -6.39 -4.68
C ILE A 205 -22.05 -6.32 -3.97
N ASP A 206 -21.61 -7.39 -3.31
CA ASP A 206 -20.30 -7.45 -2.67
C ASP A 206 -19.18 -7.40 -3.72
N ALA A 207 -19.39 -8.04 -4.87
CA ALA A 207 -18.45 -8.00 -5.99
C ALA A 207 -18.35 -6.59 -6.60
N GLU A 208 -19.46 -5.90 -6.81
CA GLU A 208 -19.48 -4.53 -7.30
C GLU A 208 -18.80 -3.56 -6.32
N LEU A 209 -19.12 -3.68 -5.03
CA LEU A 209 -18.47 -2.90 -3.98
C LEU A 209 -16.96 -3.18 -3.92
N ALA A 210 -16.54 -4.44 -4.03
CA ALA A 210 -15.13 -4.81 -4.06
C ALA A 210 -14.40 -4.22 -5.27
N ARG A 211 -15.01 -4.22 -6.47
CA ARG A 211 -14.44 -3.55 -7.66
C ARG A 211 -14.22 -2.07 -7.41
N ARG A 212 -15.27 -1.39 -6.95
CA ARG A 212 -15.22 0.06 -6.71
C ARG A 212 -14.18 0.40 -5.65
N MET A 213 -14.21 -0.27 -4.51
CA MET A 213 -13.28 0.00 -3.41
C MET A 213 -11.84 -0.35 -3.75
N CYS A 214 -11.62 -1.42 -4.53
CA CYS A 214 -10.30 -1.74 -5.05
C CYS A 214 -9.78 -0.64 -5.99
N ALA A 215 -10.61 -0.14 -6.91
CA ALA A 215 -10.22 0.95 -7.80
C ALA A 215 -9.85 2.25 -7.05
N GLU A 216 -10.65 2.63 -6.04
CA GLU A 216 -10.35 3.80 -5.19
C GLU A 216 -9.03 3.60 -4.42
N ALA A 217 -8.83 2.43 -3.81
CA ALA A 217 -7.63 2.13 -3.05
C ALA A 217 -6.38 2.11 -3.94
N ARG A 218 -6.44 1.55 -5.15
CA ARG A 218 -5.34 1.57 -6.13
C ARG A 218 -4.97 2.99 -6.53
N ARG A 219 -5.97 3.81 -6.91
CA ARG A 219 -5.76 5.19 -7.30
C ARG A 219 -5.03 5.96 -6.20
N ASP A 220 -5.53 5.88 -4.97
CA ASP A 220 -4.96 6.63 -3.86
C ASP A 220 -3.55 6.11 -3.48
N TYR A 221 -3.30 4.81 -3.61
CA TYR A 221 -1.96 4.24 -3.44
C TYR A 221 -0.98 4.70 -4.52
N LEU A 222 -1.40 4.75 -5.79
CA LEU A 222 -0.57 5.28 -6.89
C LEU A 222 -0.24 6.76 -6.68
N PHE A 223 -1.21 7.55 -6.21
CA PHE A 223 -0.98 8.95 -5.83
C PHE A 223 0.01 9.08 -4.67
N TYR A 224 -0.05 8.19 -3.68
CA TYR A 224 0.96 8.09 -2.63
C TYR A 224 2.35 7.77 -3.19
N LEU A 225 2.46 6.80 -4.12
CA LEU A 225 3.74 6.45 -4.73
C LEU A 225 4.32 7.63 -5.52
N GLU A 226 3.47 8.38 -6.23
CA GLU A 226 3.90 9.57 -6.97
C GLU A 226 4.43 10.67 -6.05
N GLU A 227 3.69 11.02 -5.00
CA GLU A 227 4.15 11.99 -3.99
C GLU A 227 5.49 11.56 -3.38
N SER A 228 5.60 10.28 -3.02
CA SER A 228 6.80 9.73 -2.40
C SER A 228 7.99 9.75 -3.36
N ALA A 229 7.81 9.37 -4.63
CA ALA A 229 8.86 9.42 -5.63
C ALA A 229 9.35 10.85 -5.86
N ARG A 230 8.44 11.83 -5.99
CA ARG A 230 8.80 13.24 -6.14
C ARG A 230 9.57 13.76 -4.93
N PHE A 231 9.09 13.47 -3.73
CA PHE A 231 9.74 13.86 -2.48
C PHE A 231 11.16 13.29 -2.37
N VAL A 232 11.32 12.00 -2.69
CA VAL A 232 12.60 11.29 -2.69
C VAL A 232 13.57 11.90 -3.71
N LEU A 233 13.08 12.23 -4.90
CA LEU A 233 13.90 12.78 -5.97
C LEU A 233 14.12 14.30 -5.88
N GLY A 234 13.52 14.97 -4.89
CA GLY A 234 13.63 16.42 -4.72
C GLY A 234 12.89 17.22 -5.80
N MET A 235 11.89 16.62 -6.44
CA MET A 235 11.06 17.29 -7.44
C MET A 235 10.04 18.18 -6.73
N GLN A 236 9.72 19.35 -7.30
CA GLN A 236 8.67 20.22 -6.75
C GLN A 236 7.34 19.46 -6.65
N GLU A 237 6.61 19.59 -5.56
CA GLU A 237 5.26 19.07 -5.45
C GLU A 237 4.33 19.90 -6.37
N GLU A 238 3.46 19.23 -7.14
CA GLU A 238 2.30 19.93 -7.68
C GLU A 238 1.46 20.37 -6.49
N LYS A 239 1.34 21.69 -6.27
CA LYS A 239 0.40 22.23 -5.30
C LYS A 239 -1.00 21.78 -5.72
N ALA A 240 -1.63 20.93 -4.91
CA ALA A 240 -3.02 20.58 -5.12
C ALA A 240 -3.88 21.87 -5.08
N GLY A 241 -4.45 22.28 -6.22
CA GLY A 241 -5.53 23.26 -6.26
C GLY A 241 -5.34 24.58 -7.02
N GLU A 242 -4.23 24.83 -7.74
CA GLU A 242 -4.18 25.97 -8.67
C GLU A 242 -4.65 25.54 -10.07
N ILE A 243 -5.94 25.25 -10.21
CA ILE A 243 -6.61 25.52 -11.49
C ILE A 243 -6.95 27.01 -11.42
N SER A 244 -6.12 27.85 -12.00
CA SER A 244 -6.53 29.21 -12.34
C SER A 244 -7.63 29.10 -13.40
N VAL A 245 -8.88 28.98 -12.95
CA VAL A 245 -10.01 29.32 -13.80
C VAL A 245 -9.91 30.84 -13.96
N SER A 246 -9.28 31.29 -15.04
CA SER A 246 -9.49 32.63 -15.57
C SER A 246 -10.95 32.66 -16.02
N GLY A 247 -11.82 33.06 -15.10
CA GLY A 247 -13.18 33.47 -15.44
C GLY A 247 -13.10 34.79 -16.18
N ASP A 248 -12.82 34.72 -17.48
CA ASP A 248 -13.26 35.78 -18.38
C ASP A 248 -14.77 35.66 -18.47
N ILE A 249 -15.45 36.50 -17.69
CA ILE A 249 -16.88 36.77 -17.84
C ILE A 249 -16.94 37.99 -18.76
N ASP A 250 -17.30 37.75 -20.02
CA ASP A 250 -17.88 38.77 -20.91
C ASP A 250 -19.32 39.12 -20.45
#